data_AF-A0A4R5CDZ0-F1
#
_entry.id   AF-A0A4R5CDZ0-F1
#
_cell.length_a   1.000
_cell.length_b   1.000
_cell.length_c   1.000
_cell.angle_alpha   90.00
_cell.angle_beta   90.00
_cell.angle_gamma   90.00
#
_symmetry.space_group_name_H-M   'P 1'
#
loop_
_entity.id
_entity.type
_entity.pdbx_description
1 polymer ?
#
loop_
_entity_poly.entity_id
_entity_poly.type
_entity_poly.pdbx_seq_one_letter_code
_entity_poly.pdbx_strand_id
1 'polypeptide(L)'
;MADSPAPYLRIAAAIRQRIVSGELAAGARVPSTRQIVREHGVAMATAAKALGVLRDQGWVRTVPGGGTIVLERLHREDGAAGAGPVPPDKVEPGSTRDTVIRAAILLADRDGLTSLTMRRLAAHLNVAPMALYRYIPDKDELLRQMADVAFGEEELPDPGPSGWRAKLELSARLQWRAYRRHPWLPTIMHNSLVRPPAVPSGIRMVDWELNALEGLGLNRHDMLHTVLALDGYVGGIAASNALEVQAEHDTGITGRERIAADRPLHAKLFGSGRFRALSASVPPGATTLTDLDELFEFGLRHQLDGIAVMLSRAPCPSGAIPDAGDTGGGGLARQGDASRGRSP
;
A
#
# COMPACT_ATOMS: atom_id res chain seq x y z
N MET A 1 32.84 2.93 6.58
CA MET A 1 32.92 4.17 7.39
C MET A 1 31.55 4.38 8.01
N ALA A 2 31.43 4.19 9.33
CA ALA A 2 30.14 4.25 10.01
C ALA A 2 29.52 5.64 9.88
N ASP A 3 28.30 5.69 9.36
CA ASP A 3 27.53 6.91 9.13
C ASP A 3 27.26 7.58 10.48
N SER A 4 27.75 8.80 10.66
CA SER A 4 27.59 9.51 11.93
C SER A 4 26.11 9.82 12.14
N PRO A 5 25.52 9.51 13.31
CA PRO A 5 24.10 9.72 13.53
C PRO A 5 23.74 11.19 13.31
N ALA A 6 22.59 11.39 12.66
CA ALA A 6 22.09 12.70 12.28
C ALA A 6 22.20 13.71 13.44
N PRO A 7 22.59 14.97 13.21
CA PRO A 7 22.95 15.92 14.27
C PRO A 7 21.92 16.08 15.42
N TYR A 8 20.62 16.00 15.12
CA TYR A 8 19.58 16.11 16.14
C TYR A 8 19.51 14.89 17.08
N LEU A 9 19.89 13.69 16.62
CA LEU A 9 19.93 12.47 17.45
C LEU A 9 21.09 12.52 18.46
N ARG A 10 22.23 13.11 18.06
CA ARG A 10 23.36 13.33 18.97
C ARG A 10 23.00 14.32 20.09
N ILE A 11 22.29 15.39 19.74
CA ILE A 11 21.81 16.39 20.72
C ILE A 11 20.78 15.76 21.67
N ALA A 12 19.82 14.99 21.14
CA ALA A 12 18.84 14.29 21.98
C ALA A 12 19.51 13.29 22.93
N ALA A 13 20.48 12.51 22.45
CA ALA A 13 21.22 11.55 23.28
C ALA A 13 22.02 12.25 24.41
N ALA A 14 22.65 13.39 24.13
CA ALA A 14 23.39 14.16 25.12
C ALA A 14 22.45 14.73 26.21
N ILE A 15 21.30 15.31 25.84
CA ILE A 15 20.33 15.81 26.82
C ILE A 15 19.72 14.65 27.63
N ARG A 16 19.47 13.51 27.00
CA ARG A 16 19.00 12.30 27.69
C ARG A 16 20.01 11.81 28.72
N GLN A 17 21.29 11.78 28.39
CA GLN A 17 22.33 11.38 29.35
C GLN A 17 22.35 12.29 30.57
N ARG A 18 22.13 13.60 30.40
CA ARG A 18 22.03 14.56 31.51
C ARG A 18 20.79 14.34 32.39
N ILE A 19 19.71 13.85 31.82
CA ILE A 19 18.52 13.44 32.59
C ILE A 19 18.82 12.16 33.39
N VAL A 20 19.44 11.17 32.75
CA VAL A 20 19.79 9.88 33.38
C VAL A 20 20.85 10.03 34.46
N SER A 21 21.84 10.92 34.27
CA SER A 21 22.89 11.20 35.26
C SER A 21 22.38 12.04 36.44
N GLY A 22 21.15 12.54 36.38
CA GLY A 22 20.55 13.37 37.43
C GLY A 22 20.92 14.86 37.36
N GLU A 23 21.71 15.31 36.38
CA GLU A 23 21.99 16.74 36.15
C GLU A 23 20.71 17.53 35.82
N LEU A 24 19.76 16.88 35.15
CA LEU A 24 18.42 17.42 34.87
C LEU A 24 17.38 16.58 35.61
N ALA A 25 17.09 16.97 36.85
CA ALA A 25 16.12 16.29 37.72
C ALA A 25 14.68 16.35 37.15
N ALA A 26 13.82 15.44 37.60
CA ALA A 26 12.40 15.45 37.27
C ALA A 26 11.76 16.81 37.61
N GLY A 27 10.98 17.35 36.68
CA GLY A 27 10.39 18.69 36.80
C GLY A 27 11.34 19.84 36.43
N ALA A 28 12.65 19.60 36.29
CA ALA A 28 13.59 20.63 35.84
C ALA A 28 13.35 21.00 34.37
N ARG A 29 13.68 22.24 34.00
CA ARG A 29 13.57 22.73 32.63
C ARG A 29 14.73 22.19 31.80
N VAL A 30 14.43 21.61 30.65
CA VAL A 30 15.46 21.29 29.65
C VAL A 30 15.82 22.54 28.83
N PRO A 31 17.01 22.60 28.22
CA PRO A 31 17.43 23.73 27.40
C PRO A 31 16.39 24.08 26.33
N SER A 32 16.07 25.37 26.20
CA SER A 32 15.14 25.84 25.17
C SER A 32 15.73 25.68 23.77
N THR A 33 14.91 25.70 22.73
CA THR A 33 15.36 25.61 21.33
C THR A 33 16.47 26.63 21.01
N ARG A 34 16.33 27.89 21.46
CA ARG A 34 17.34 28.94 21.26
C ARG A 34 18.66 28.63 21.99
N GLN A 35 18.57 28.02 23.16
CA GLN A 35 19.73 27.64 23.95
C GLN A 35 20.48 26.47 23.30
N ILE A 36 19.77 25.47 22.79
CA ILE A 36 20.34 24.34 22.03
C ILE A 36 21.05 24.84 20.77
N VAL A 37 20.48 25.82 20.06
CA VAL A 37 21.12 26.46 18.90
C VAL A 37 22.46 27.10 19.29
N ARG A 38 22.50 27.84 20.40
CA ARG A 38 23.73 28.50 20.88
C ARG A 38 24.79 27.51 21.35
N GLU A 39 24.38 26.45 22.05
CA GLU A 39 25.30 25.46 22.64
C GLU A 39 25.86 24.47 21.61
N HIS A 40 25.07 24.11 20.60
CA HIS A 40 25.45 23.09 19.60
C HIS A 40 25.70 23.63 18.19
N GLY A 41 25.52 24.94 17.96
CA GLY A 41 25.76 25.58 16.65
C GLY A 41 24.87 25.06 15.52
N VAL A 42 23.62 24.66 15.81
CA VAL A 42 22.69 24.05 14.85
C VAL A 42 21.55 24.97 14.44
N ALA A 43 20.88 24.66 13.32
CA ALA A 43 19.66 25.37 12.93
C ALA A 43 18.51 25.15 13.95
N MET A 44 17.62 26.15 14.09
CA MET A 44 16.45 26.11 14.98
C MET A 44 15.55 24.88 14.76
N ALA A 45 15.35 24.46 13.49
CA ALA A 45 14.56 23.28 13.16
C ALA A 45 15.21 21.98 13.68
N THR A 46 16.53 21.88 13.65
CA THR A 46 17.31 20.74 14.19
C THR A 46 17.20 20.68 15.71
N ALA A 47 17.30 21.84 16.39
CA ALA A 47 17.10 21.94 17.83
C ALA A 47 15.67 21.57 18.26
N ALA A 48 14.66 22.01 17.49
CA ALA A 48 13.27 21.65 17.72
C ALA A 48 13.03 20.14 17.51
N LYS A 49 13.68 19.55 16.50
CA LYS A 49 13.63 18.10 16.23
C LYS A 49 14.28 17.29 17.35
N ALA A 50 15.38 17.75 17.94
CA ALA A 50 16.01 17.09 19.10
C ALA A 50 15.09 17.08 20.34
N LEU A 51 14.42 18.20 20.64
CA LEU A 51 13.40 18.26 21.70
C LEU A 51 12.13 17.48 21.36
N GLY A 52 11.80 17.34 20.06
CA GLY A 52 10.77 16.43 19.56
C GLY A 52 11.08 14.99 19.94
N VAL A 53 12.26 14.50 19.58
CA VAL A 53 12.71 13.12 19.91
C VAL A 53 12.64 12.83 21.41
N LEU A 54 13.09 13.75 22.27
CA LEU A 54 13.02 13.56 23.72
C LEU A 54 11.59 13.52 24.25
N ARG A 55 10.67 14.27 23.64
CA ARG A 55 9.25 14.28 23.98
C ARG A 55 8.57 13.00 23.51
N ASP A 56 8.89 12.58 22.29
CA ASP A 56 8.40 11.35 21.67
C ASP A 56 8.88 10.12 22.46
N GLN A 57 10.09 10.17 23.02
CA GLN A 57 10.64 9.15 23.92
C GLN A 57 10.18 9.27 25.38
N GLY A 58 9.34 10.26 25.71
CA GLY A 58 8.75 10.44 27.04
C GLY A 58 9.74 10.91 28.11
N TRP A 59 10.87 11.50 27.74
CA TRP A 59 11.81 12.10 28.68
C TRP A 59 11.38 13.49 29.13
N VAL A 60 10.61 14.20 28.30
CA VAL A 60 10.23 15.59 28.55
C VAL A 60 8.80 15.91 28.09
N ARG A 61 8.16 16.90 28.71
CA ARG A 61 6.88 17.47 28.24
C ARG A 61 6.94 18.99 28.18
N THR A 62 6.18 19.60 27.27
CA THR A 62 6.05 21.06 27.19
C THR A 62 4.91 21.54 28.10
N VAL A 63 5.19 22.54 28.93
CA VAL A 63 4.21 23.23 29.77
C VAL A 63 3.88 24.58 29.12
N PRO A 64 2.60 24.90 28.86
CA PRO A 64 2.21 26.21 28.35
C PRO A 64 2.76 27.35 29.23
N GLY A 65 3.49 28.29 28.63
CA GLY A 65 4.15 29.40 29.35
C GLY A 65 5.37 29.03 30.21
N GLY A 66 5.64 27.72 30.42
CA GLY A 66 6.67 27.22 31.34
C GLY A 66 7.89 26.58 30.69
N GLY A 67 7.89 26.39 29.36
CA GLY A 67 8.96 25.71 28.63
C GLY A 67 8.84 24.19 28.67
N THR A 68 9.89 23.47 28.30
CA THR A 68 9.92 22.00 28.29
C THR A 68 10.57 21.50 29.58
N ILE A 69 9.92 20.57 30.28
CA ILE A 69 10.38 20.02 31.57
C ILE A 69 10.59 18.51 31.51
N VAL A 70 11.49 18.00 32.34
CA VAL A 70 11.79 16.57 32.48
C VAL A 70 10.63 15.84 33.17
N LEU A 71 10.25 14.68 32.64
CA LEU A 71 9.23 13.80 33.22
C LEU A 71 9.83 12.87 34.28
N GLU A 72 9.09 12.64 35.36
CA GLU A 72 9.46 11.67 36.38
C GLU A 72 9.23 10.25 35.85
N ARG A 73 10.31 9.56 35.51
CA ARG A 73 10.27 8.13 35.23
C ARG A 73 10.71 7.40 36.49
N LEU A 74 9.77 6.74 37.16
CA LEU A 74 10.10 5.77 38.20
C LEU A 74 10.92 4.66 37.54
N HIS A 75 12.21 4.59 37.88
CA HIS A 75 13.02 3.41 37.61
C HIS A 75 12.30 2.22 38.25
N ARG A 76 11.79 1.31 37.42
CA ARG A 76 11.35 0.00 37.87
C ARG A 76 12.00 -1.04 36.98
N GLU A 77 13.23 -1.37 37.35
CA GLU A 77 13.75 -2.73 37.21
C GLU A 77 13.74 -3.35 38.62
N ASP A 78 13.37 -4.63 38.64
CA ASP A 78 13.37 -5.63 39.74
C ASP A 78 12.35 -5.56 40.90
N GLY A 79 11.58 -6.65 41.06
CA GLY A 79 11.00 -7.06 42.36
C GLY A 79 9.49 -7.37 42.42
N ALA A 80 9.15 -8.65 42.28
CA ALA A 80 8.10 -9.45 42.95
C ALA A 80 6.68 -8.89 43.32
N ALA A 81 5.67 -9.62 42.81
CA ALA A 81 4.43 -10.11 43.45
C ALA A 81 3.42 -9.17 44.17
N GLY A 82 2.14 -9.25 43.75
CA GLY A 82 0.97 -8.86 44.54
C GLY A 82 -0.33 -8.65 43.74
N ALA A 83 -1.31 -9.56 43.90
CA ALA A 83 -2.65 -9.63 43.29
C ALA A 83 -3.50 -8.34 43.49
N GLY A 84 -4.25 -7.79 42.53
CA GLY A 84 -5.46 -8.23 41.77
C GLY A 84 -6.24 -6.93 41.35
N PRO A 85 -7.30 -6.91 40.49
CA PRO A 85 -8.27 -7.97 40.16
C PRO A 85 -8.44 -8.31 38.66
N VAL A 86 -9.17 -9.40 38.43
CA VAL A 86 -9.55 -10.18 37.22
C VAL A 86 -9.54 -9.43 35.87
N PRO A 87 -8.92 -10.00 34.81
CA PRO A 87 -8.83 -9.39 33.47
C PRO A 87 -10.14 -9.55 32.67
N PRO A 88 -10.50 -8.59 31.79
CA PRO A 88 -11.42 -8.90 30.71
C PRO A 88 -10.76 -9.94 29.80
N ASP A 89 -11.57 -10.80 29.20
CA ASP A 89 -11.19 -11.87 28.29
C ASP A 89 -9.95 -11.53 27.44
N LYS A 90 -9.11 -12.55 27.23
CA LYS A 90 -7.97 -12.50 26.31
C LYS A 90 -8.44 -12.07 24.92
N VAL A 91 -8.49 -10.77 24.69
CA VAL A 91 -8.42 -10.18 23.36
C VAL A 91 -6.99 -10.43 22.93
N GLU A 92 -6.80 -11.46 22.11
CA GLU A 92 -5.51 -11.75 21.51
C GLU A 92 -4.92 -10.46 20.92
N PRO A 93 -3.60 -10.22 21.00
CA PRO A 93 -2.96 -9.01 20.47
C PRO A 93 -3.34 -8.69 19.01
N GLY A 94 -3.69 -9.71 18.21
CA GLY A 94 -4.26 -9.58 16.86
C GLY A 94 -5.64 -8.93 16.84
N SER A 95 -6.55 -9.30 17.75
CA SER A 95 -7.90 -8.74 17.83
C SER A 95 -7.93 -7.24 18.16
N THR A 96 -6.93 -6.73 18.91
CA THR A 96 -6.84 -5.28 19.17
C THR A 96 -6.30 -4.51 17.97
N ARG A 97 -5.25 -5.02 17.30
CA ARG A 97 -4.69 -4.40 16.09
C ARG A 97 -5.72 -4.37 14.96
N ASP A 98 -6.39 -5.49 14.71
CA ASP A 98 -7.44 -5.59 13.70
C ASP A 98 -8.61 -4.66 13.98
N THR A 99 -8.98 -4.49 15.25
CA THR A 99 -10.01 -3.53 15.66
C THR A 99 -9.60 -2.09 15.33
N VAL A 100 -8.33 -1.72 15.58
CA VAL A 100 -7.81 -0.39 15.21
C VAL A 100 -7.84 -0.18 13.70
N ILE A 101 -7.42 -1.18 12.91
CA ILE A 101 -7.41 -1.09 11.43
C ILE A 101 -8.84 -0.96 10.90
N ARG A 102 -9.77 -1.83 11.34
CA ARG A 102 -11.18 -1.77 10.92
C ARG A 102 -11.83 -0.43 11.27
N ALA A 103 -11.55 0.12 12.45
CA ALA A 103 -12.05 1.44 12.82
C ALA A 103 -11.47 2.54 11.93
N ALA A 104 -10.20 2.44 11.54
CA ALA A 104 -9.57 3.39 10.63
C ALA A 104 -10.16 3.32 9.20
N ILE A 105 -10.44 2.10 8.70
CA ILE A 105 -11.13 1.86 7.43
C ILE A 105 -12.52 2.52 7.46
N LEU A 106 -13.31 2.26 8.51
CA LEU A 106 -14.65 2.86 8.67
C LEU A 106 -14.63 4.38 8.69
N LEU A 107 -13.62 5.00 9.30
CA LEU A 107 -13.45 6.45 9.28
C LEU A 107 -13.06 6.95 7.89
N ALA A 108 -12.15 6.27 7.19
CA ALA A 108 -11.71 6.65 5.86
C ALA A 108 -12.82 6.50 4.81
N ASP A 109 -13.67 5.47 4.93
CA ASP A 109 -14.83 5.25 4.06
C ASP A 109 -15.89 6.35 4.21
N ARG A 110 -16.05 6.87 5.42
CA ARG A 110 -17.09 7.88 5.74
C ARG A 110 -16.64 9.32 5.54
N ASP A 111 -15.40 9.62 5.92
CA ASP A 111 -14.90 10.98 6.05
C ASP A 111 -13.77 11.32 5.07
N GLY A 112 -13.36 10.35 4.25
CA GLY A 112 -12.21 10.44 3.36
C GLY A 112 -10.87 10.22 4.08
N LEU A 113 -9.83 9.94 3.29
CA LEU A 113 -8.50 9.59 3.82
C LEU A 113 -7.79 10.78 4.48
N THR A 114 -8.00 11.99 3.96
CA THR A 114 -7.38 13.23 4.47
C THR A 114 -7.83 13.53 5.90
N SER A 115 -9.08 13.20 6.23
CA SER A 115 -9.69 13.36 7.55
C SER A 115 -9.12 12.42 8.60
N LEU A 116 -8.48 11.32 8.19
CA LEU A 116 -7.93 10.31 9.09
C LEU A 116 -6.64 10.81 9.73
N THR A 117 -6.69 11.02 11.04
CA THR A 117 -5.52 11.35 11.88
C THR A 117 -5.44 10.40 13.06
N MET A 118 -4.24 10.15 13.59
CA MET A 118 -4.05 9.30 14.78
C MET A 118 -4.88 9.79 15.98
N ARG A 119 -5.04 11.11 16.13
CA ARG A 119 -5.88 11.70 17.18
C ARG A 119 -7.37 11.41 16.97
N ARG A 120 -7.88 11.55 15.75
CA ARG A 120 -9.29 11.26 15.41
C ARG A 120 -9.60 9.79 15.60
N LEU A 121 -8.70 8.91 15.17
CA LEU A 121 -8.82 7.47 15.37
C LEU A 121 -8.85 7.10 16.86
N ALA A 122 -7.97 7.69 17.66
CA ALA A 122 -7.93 7.46 19.11
C ALA A 122 -9.22 7.95 19.80
N ALA A 123 -9.71 9.12 19.41
CA ALA A 123 -10.98 9.66 19.91
C ALA A 123 -12.17 8.76 19.54
N HIS A 124 -12.21 8.25 18.30
CA HIS A 124 -13.25 7.33 17.84
C HIS A 124 -13.25 6.02 18.62
N LEU A 125 -12.07 5.50 18.95
CA LEU A 125 -11.89 4.29 19.76
C LEU A 125 -11.99 4.52 21.27
N ASN A 126 -12.19 5.77 21.71
CA ASN A 126 -12.18 6.19 23.12
C ASN A 126 -10.91 5.74 23.89
N VAL A 127 -9.75 5.83 23.25
CA VAL A 127 -8.44 5.50 23.83
C VAL A 127 -7.52 6.72 23.81
N ALA A 128 -6.52 6.72 24.70
CA ALA A 128 -5.45 7.71 24.62
C ALA A 128 -4.67 7.56 23.30
N PRO A 129 -4.31 8.64 22.58
CA PRO A 129 -3.56 8.54 21.32
C PRO A 129 -2.27 7.71 21.42
N MET A 130 -1.59 7.76 22.57
CA MET A 130 -0.38 6.98 22.83
C MET A 130 -0.62 5.45 22.84
N ALA A 131 -1.84 5.00 23.15
CA ALA A 131 -2.17 3.58 23.13
C ALA A 131 -2.17 2.99 21.71
N LEU A 132 -2.49 3.78 20.68
CA LEU A 132 -2.46 3.34 19.28
C LEU A 132 -1.05 3.03 18.81
N TYR A 133 -0.07 3.83 19.23
CA TYR A 133 1.33 3.70 18.82
C TYR A 133 2.00 2.39 19.28
N ARG A 134 1.42 1.71 20.28
CA ARG A 134 1.85 0.36 20.68
C ARG A 134 1.58 -0.68 19.59
N TYR A 135 0.53 -0.49 18.80
CA TYR A 135 0.09 -1.43 17.77
C TYR A 135 0.50 -0.97 16.37
N ILE A 136 0.53 0.35 16.16
CA ILE A 136 0.76 0.96 14.86
C ILE A 136 1.71 2.15 15.04
N PRO A 137 3.01 1.99 14.70
CA PRO A 137 4.07 2.95 15.02
C PRO A 137 3.89 4.32 14.36
N ASP A 138 3.25 4.39 13.20
CA ASP A 138 3.02 5.64 12.48
C ASP A 138 1.82 5.56 11.53
N LYS A 139 1.50 6.70 10.89
CA LYS A 139 0.38 6.80 9.95
C LYS A 139 0.64 6.01 8.66
N ASP A 140 1.88 5.89 8.20
CA ASP A 140 2.18 5.18 6.95
C ASP A 140 1.96 3.67 7.13
N GLU A 141 2.35 3.15 8.29
CA GLU A 141 2.11 1.78 8.72
C GLU A 141 0.61 1.48 8.90
N LEU A 142 -0.15 2.45 9.43
CA LEU A 142 -1.61 2.36 9.48
C LEU A 142 -2.20 2.24 8.07
N LEU A 143 -1.83 3.15 7.17
CA LEU A 143 -2.34 3.21 5.81
C LEU A 143 -2.02 1.93 5.03
N ARG A 144 -0.81 1.40 5.18
CA ARG A 144 -0.40 0.14 4.54
C ARG A 144 -1.20 -1.06 5.03
N GLN A 145 -1.47 -1.15 6.33
CA GLN A 145 -2.29 -2.24 6.89
C GLN A 145 -3.77 -2.09 6.53
N MET A 146 -4.29 -0.86 6.54
CA MET A 146 -5.64 -0.59 6.03
C MET A 146 -5.78 -1.04 4.59
N ALA A 147 -4.80 -0.73 3.73
CA ALA A 147 -4.81 -1.15 2.34
C ALA A 147 -4.75 -2.68 2.20
N ASP A 148 -3.91 -3.35 3.00
CA ASP A 148 -3.81 -4.81 2.99
C ASP A 148 -5.15 -5.49 3.32
N VAL A 149 -5.81 -5.03 4.39
CA VAL A 149 -7.11 -5.53 4.83
C VAL A 149 -8.21 -5.21 3.83
N ALA A 150 -8.33 -3.96 3.38
CA ALA A 150 -9.38 -3.52 2.46
C ALA A 150 -9.27 -4.17 1.07
N PHE A 151 -8.05 -4.35 0.57
CA PHE A 151 -7.81 -5.03 -0.70
C PHE A 151 -7.98 -6.55 -0.60
N GLY A 152 -7.71 -7.12 0.57
CA GLY A 152 -7.80 -8.56 0.84
C GLY A 152 -9.12 -9.04 1.42
N GLU A 153 -10.19 -8.22 1.45
CA GLU A 153 -11.50 -8.62 2.00
C GLU A 153 -12.13 -9.80 1.26
N GLU A 154 -11.98 -9.82 -0.06
CA GLU A 154 -12.46 -10.90 -0.92
C GLU A 154 -11.26 -11.79 -1.30
N GLU A 155 -11.31 -13.06 -0.91
CA GLU A 155 -10.24 -14.01 -1.20
C GLU A 155 -10.24 -14.42 -2.68
N LEU A 156 -9.03 -14.62 -3.23
CA LEU A 156 -8.85 -15.22 -4.55
C LEU A 156 -9.14 -16.72 -4.46
N PRO A 157 -10.01 -17.27 -5.33
CA PRO A 157 -10.31 -18.69 -5.30
C PRO A 157 -9.10 -19.55 -5.69
N ASP A 158 -8.95 -20.68 -5.01
CA ASP A 158 -7.96 -21.71 -5.30
C ASP A 158 -8.61 -23.12 -5.35
N PRO A 159 -8.69 -23.78 -6.52
CA PRO A 159 -8.30 -23.25 -7.83
C PRO A 159 -9.29 -22.21 -8.35
N GLY A 160 -8.76 -21.21 -9.07
CA GLY A 160 -9.58 -20.22 -9.77
C GLY A 160 -10.31 -20.79 -11.01
N PRO A 161 -11.07 -19.94 -11.72
CA PRO A 161 -11.74 -20.35 -12.95
C PRO A 161 -10.76 -20.83 -14.03
N SER A 162 -11.25 -21.65 -14.96
CA SER A 162 -10.44 -22.19 -16.04
C SER A 162 -10.09 -21.12 -17.09
N GLY A 163 -8.82 -21.10 -17.50
CA GLY A 163 -8.32 -20.21 -18.55
C GLY A 163 -7.86 -18.84 -18.04
N TRP A 164 -6.83 -18.30 -18.68
CA TRP A 164 -6.20 -17.03 -18.31
C TRP A 164 -7.20 -15.86 -18.31
N ARG A 165 -8.09 -15.81 -19.31
CA ARG A 165 -9.02 -14.70 -19.47
C ARG A 165 -10.00 -14.61 -18.31
N ALA A 166 -10.59 -15.76 -17.93
CA ALA A 166 -11.54 -15.81 -16.82
C ALA A 166 -10.86 -15.47 -15.48
N LYS A 167 -9.59 -15.83 -15.32
CA LYS A 167 -8.79 -15.45 -14.14
C LYS A 167 -8.58 -13.94 -14.08
N LEU A 168 -8.02 -13.34 -15.14
CA LEU A 168 -7.78 -11.89 -15.19
C LEU A 168 -9.08 -11.05 -15.11
N GLU A 169 -10.18 -11.56 -15.65
CA GLU A 169 -11.49 -10.93 -15.51
C GLU A 169 -11.98 -10.95 -14.06
N LEU A 170 -11.76 -12.07 -13.35
CA LEU A 170 -12.10 -12.19 -11.94
C LEU A 170 -11.24 -11.27 -11.06
N SER A 171 -9.92 -11.25 -11.25
CA SER A 171 -9.03 -10.40 -10.47
C SER A 171 -9.33 -8.91 -10.66
N ALA A 172 -9.50 -8.46 -11.91
CA ALA A 172 -9.85 -7.08 -12.22
C ALA A 172 -11.18 -6.66 -11.57
N ARG A 173 -12.18 -7.55 -11.56
CA ARG A 173 -13.47 -7.29 -10.91
C ARG A 173 -13.38 -7.30 -9.38
N LEU A 174 -12.56 -8.15 -8.78
CA LEU A 174 -12.28 -8.15 -7.34
C LEU A 174 -11.63 -6.83 -6.92
N GLN A 175 -10.57 -6.43 -7.64
CA GLN A 175 -9.89 -5.15 -7.46
C GLN A 175 -10.85 -3.97 -7.61
N TRP A 176 -11.68 -3.97 -8.66
CA TRP A 176 -12.69 -2.95 -8.88
C TRP A 176 -13.69 -2.85 -7.71
N ARG A 177 -14.23 -3.98 -7.24
CA ARG A 177 -15.13 -4.00 -6.08
C ARG A 177 -14.48 -3.45 -4.81
N ALA A 178 -13.22 -3.81 -4.54
CA ALA A 178 -12.47 -3.27 -3.41
C ALA A 178 -12.34 -1.74 -3.51
N TYR A 179 -12.02 -1.21 -4.69
CA TYR A 179 -11.94 0.24 -4.90
C TYR A 179 -13.28 0.96 -4.86
N ARG A 180 -14.36 0.30 -5.30
CA ARG A 180 -15.73 0.85 -5.19
C ARG A 180 -16.22 0.87 -3.75
N ARG A 181 -15.83 -0.11 -2.94
CA ARG A 181 -16.14 -0.15 -1.50
C ARG A 181 -15.31 0.85 -0.70
N HIS A 182 -14.04 1.02 -1.07
CA HIS A 182 -13.08 1.89 -0.38
C HIS A 182 -12.46 2.92 -1.36
N PRO A 183 -13.14 4.06 -1.63
CA PRO A 183 -12.67 5.04 -2.61
C PRO A 183 -11.28 5.64 -2.33
N TRP A 184 -10.79 5.57 -1.08
CA TRP A 184 -9.45 6.02 -0.72
C TRP A 184 -8.33 5.03 -1.11
N LEU A 185 -8.66 3.77 -1.33
CA LEU A 185 -7.68 2.69 -1.54
C LEU A 185 -6.78 2.85 -2.78
N PRO A 186 -7.29 3.28 -3.96
CA PRO A 186 -6.45 3.50 -5.14
C PRO A 186 -5.32 4.51 -4.90
N THR A 187 -5.55 5.51 -4.05
CA THR A 187 -4.56 6.54 -3.71
C THR A 187 -3.39 6.01 -2.91
N ILE A 188 -3.54 4.84 -2.27
CA ILE A 188 -2.46 4.14 -1.58
C ILE A 188 -1.82 3.15 -2.55
N MET A 189 -2.63 2.30 -3.19
CA MET A 189 -2.15 1.21 -4.05
C MET A 189 -1.40 1.71 -5.30
N HIS A 190 -1.80 2.86 -5.86
CA HIS A 190 -1.25 3.42 -7.10
C HIS A 190 -0.59 4.79 -6.90
N ASN A 191 -0.12 5.10 -5.69
CA ASN A 191 0.64 6.35 -5.45
C ASN A 191 1.97 6.41 -6.23
N SER A 192 2.51 5.26 -6.63
CA SER A 192 3.74 5.17 -7.41
C SER A 192 3.74 3.94 -8.29
N LEU A 193 3.76 4.17 -9.61
CA LEU A 193 3.96 3.12 -10.61
C LEU A 193 5.41 2.59 -10.63
N VAL A 194 6.35 3.31 -10.03
CA VAL A 194 7.78 2.98 -10.00
C VAL A 194 8.18 2.26 -8.70
N ARG A 195 7.43 2.48 -7.62
CA ARG A 195 7.65 1.84 -6.32
C ARG A 195 6.30 1.50 -5.67
N PRO A 196 5.64 0.42 -6.11
CA PRO A 196 4.39 -0.02 -5.51
C PRO A 196 4.57 -0.22 -3.99
N PRO A 197 3.57 0.15 -3.18
CA PRO A 197 3.62 -0.13 -1.76
C PRO A 197 3.66 -1.65 -1.54
N ALA A 198 4.49 -2.12 -0.61
CA ALA A 198 4.56 -3.52 -0.25
C ALA A 198 3.32 -3.92 0.58
N VAL A 199 2.24 -4.22 -0.14
CA VAL A 199 0.95 -4.65 0.42
C VAL A 199 0.78 -6.14 0.12
N PRO A 200 0.80 -7.04 1.13
CA PRO A 200 0.74 -8.48 0.92
C PRO A 200 -0.42 -8.96 0.04
N SER A 201 -1.63 -8.43 0.23
CA SER A 201 -2.80 -8.79 -0.59
C SER A 201 -2.64 -8.36 -2.05
N GLY A 202 -2.07 -7.18 -2.31
CA GLY A 202 -1.71 -6.75 -3.66
C GLY A 202 -0.66 -7.66 -4.30
N ILE A 203 0.38 -8.05 -3.56
CA ILE A 203 1.41 -8.99 -4.05
C ILE A 203 0.80 -10.36 -4.37
N ARG A 204 -0.12 -10.87 -3.53
CA ARG A 204 -0.83 -12.12 -3.80
C ARG A 204 -1.68 -12.05 -5.08
N MET A 205 -2.33 -10.92 -5.33
CA MET A 205 -3.09 -10.71 -6.57
C MET A 205 -2.19 -10.80 -7.80
N VAL A 206 -1.10 -10.03 -7.81
CA VAL A 206 -0.14 -10.01 -8.92
C VAL A 206 0.46 -11.40 -9.15
N ASP A 207 0.84 -12.12 -8.09
CA ASP A 207 1.35 -13.48 -8.21
C ASP A 207 0.31 -14.44 -8.83
N TRP A 208 -0.95 -14.36 -8.38
CA TRP A 208 -2.04 -15.16 -8.91
C TRP A 208 -2.32 -14.88 -10.40
N GLU A 209 -2.21 -13.62 -10.83
CA GLU A 209 -2.38 -13.20 -12.22
C GLU A 209 -1.19 -13.61 -13.10
N LEU A 210 0.04 -13.54 -12.58
CA LEU A 210 1.22 -14.06 -13.28
C LEU A 210 1.09 -15.57 -13.49
N ASN A 211 0.64 -16.31 -12.48
CA ASN A 211 0.35 -17.74 -12.60
C ASN A 211 -0.77 -18.03 -13.62
N ALA A 212 -1.68 -17.08 -13.88
CA ALA A 212 -2.69 -17.22 -14.93
C ALA A 212 -2.13 -17.14 -16.34
N LEU A 213 -0.99 -16.45 -16.53
CA LEU A 213 -0.32 -16.25 -17.82
C LEU A 213 0.83 -17.24 -18.08
N GLU A 214 1.19 -18.05 -17.08
CA GLU A 214 2.30 -18.99 -17.20
C GLU A 214 2.06 -20.03 -18.31
N GLY A 215 3.10 -20.32 -19.10
CA GLY A 215 3.05 -21.31 -20.18
C GLY A 215 2.37 -20.82 -21.47
N LEU A 216 1.90 -19.58 -21.54
CA LEU A 216 1.20 -19.03 -22.73
C LEU A 216 2.14 -18.35 -23.75
N GLY A 217 3.44 -18.64 -23.70
CA GLY A 217 4.43 -18.14 -24.67
C GLY A 217 4.95 -16.72 -24.40
N LEU A 218 4.50 -16.04 -23.34
CA LEU A 218 5.05 -14.77 -22.90
C LEU A 218 6.33 -14.98 -22.07
N ASN A 219 7.30 -14.07 -22.23
CA ASN A 219 8.43 -14.00 -21.30
C ASN A 219 8.00 -13.33 -19.98
N ARG A 220 8.80 -13.51 -18.91
CA ARG A 220 8.47 -13.00 -17.57
C ARG A 220 8.27 -11.49 -17.51
N HIS A 221 9.01 -10.73 -18.32
CA HIS A 221 8.91 -9.28 -18.37
C HIS A 221 7.56 -8.85 -18.98
N ASP A 222 7.16 -9.47 -20.08
CA ASP A 222 5.91 -9.17 -20.77
C ASP A 222 4.69 -9.62 -19.95
N MET A 223 4.80 -10.74 -19.22
CA MET A 223 3.78 -11.16 -18.25
C MET A 223 3.58 -10.08 -17.17
N LEU A 224 4.67 -9.61 -16.54
CA LEU A 224 4.59 -8.59 -15.51
C LEU A 224 4.04 -7.27 -16.04
N HIS A 225 4.50 -6.80 -17.21
CA HIS A 225 3.96 -5.59 -17.83
C HIS A 225 2.49 -5.72 -18.19
N THR A 226 2.04 -6.89 -18.61
CA THR A 226 0.62 -7.15 -18.91
C THR A 226 -0.24 -7.02 -17.66
N VAL A 227 0.17 -7.67 -16.57
CA VAL A 227 -0.53 -7.61 -15.28
C VAL A 227 -0.57 -6.18 -14.74
N LEU A 228 0.59 -5.51 -14.67
CA LEU A 228 0.67 -4.14 -14.16
C LEU A 228 -0.10 -3.13 -15.04
N ALA A 229 -0.18 -3.34 -16.36
CA ALA A 229 -0.97 -2.50 -17.25
C ALA A 229 -2.49 -2.69 -17.02
N LEU A 230 -2.93 -3.93 -16.76
CA LEU A 230 -4.31 -4.23 -16.41
C LEU A 230 -4.66 -3.57 -15.06
N ASP A 231 -3.86 -3.80 -14.02
CA ASP A 231 -4.05 -3.20 -12.70
C ASP A 231 -4.02 -1.67 -12.75
N GLY A 232 -3.10 -1.11 -13.54
CA GLY A 232 -2.98 0.33 -13.74
C GLY A 232 -4.22 0.93 -14.42
N TYR A 233 -4.85 0.18 -15.33
CA TYR A 233 -6.13 0.57 -15.94
C TYR A 233 -7.25 0.60 -14.88
N VAL A 234 -7.42 -0.46 -14.09
CA VAL A 234 -8.45 -0.53 -13.04
C VAL A 234 -8.22 0.54 -11.98
N GLY A 235 -6.98 0.66 -11.50
CA GLY A 235 -6.54 1.67 -10.55
C GLY A 235 -6.72 3.11 -11.05
N GLY A 236 -6.46 3.36 -12.33
CA GLY A 236 -6.63 4.68 -12.94
C GLY A 236 -8.07 5.17 -12.97
N ILE A 237 -9.00 4.30 -13.37
CA ILE A 237 -10.44 4.63 -13.32
C ILE A 237 -10.87 4.84 -11.87
N ALA A 238 -10.47 3.95 -10.97
CA ALA A 238 -10.82 4.05 -9.57
C ALA A 238 -10.27 5.33 -8.91
N ALA A 239 -9.06 5.77 -9.28
CA ALA A 239 -8.46 7.00 -8.78
C ALA A 239 -9.25 8.25 -9.20
N SER A 240 -9.91 8.26 -10.37
CA SER A 240 -10.79 9.37 -10.74
C SER A 240 -12.00 9.50 -9.79
N ASN A 241 -12.57 8.38 -9.33
CA ASN A 241 -13.62 8.37 -8.32
C ASN A 241 -13.10 8.89 -6.97
N ALA A 242 -11.90 8.43 -6.56
CA ALA A 242 -11.26 8.86 -5.32
C ALA A 242 -11.11 10.38 -5.24
N LEU A 243 -10.69 11.00 -6.34
CA LEU A 243 -10.55 12.46 -6.44
C LEU A 243 -11.90 13.18 -6.34
N GLU A 244 -12.96 12.63 -6.94
CA GLU A 244 -14.30 13.20 -6.84
C GLU A 244 -14.83 13.12 -5.41
N VAL A 245 -14.78 11.94 -4.79
CA VAL A 245 -15.20 11.74 -3.39
C VAL A 245 -14.42 12.66 -2.44
N GLN A 246 -13.11 12.81 -2.63
CA GLN A 246 -12.32 13.72 -1.80
C GLN A 246 -12.73 15.18 -2.00
N ALA A 247 -13.00 15.61 -3.23
CA ALA A 247 -13.47 16.97 -3.52
C ALA A 247 -14.84 17.25 -2.88
N GLU A 248 -15.75 16.28 -2.86
CA GLU A 248 -17.03 16.38 -2.15
C GLU A 248 -16.80 16.56 -0.64
N HIS A 249 -15.91 15.79 -0.04
CA HIS A 249 -15.58 15.93 1.39
C HIS A 249 -14.94 17.28 1.73
N ASP A 250 -14.07 17.81 0.87
CA ASP A 250 -13.34 19.05 1.13
C ASP A 250 -14.23 20.30 0.91
N THR A 251 -15.16 20.25 -0.06
CA THR A 251 -15.97 21.42 -0.46
C THR A 251 -17.42 21.36 0.01
N GLY A 252 -17.93 20.17 0.35
CA GLY A 252 -19.34 19.91 0.61
C GLY A 252 -20.23 19.93 -0.63
N ILE A 253 -19.67 20.13 -1.83
CA ILE A 253 -20.41 20.17 -3.09
C ILE A 253 -20.41 18.78 -3.70
N THR A 254 -21.59 18.20 -3.90
CA THR A 254 -21.72 16.90 -4.54
C THR A 254 -21.42 16.96 -6.04
N GLY A 255 -21.05 15.83 -6.65
CA GLY A 255 -20.82 15.71 -8.09
C GLY A 255 -22.04 16.17 -8.91
N ARG A 256 -23.26 15.88 -8.44
CA ARG A 256 -24.50 16.35 -9.07
C ARG A 256 -24.65 17.86 -9.03
N GLU A 257 -24.35 18.50 -7.90
CA GLU A 257 -24.42 19.96 -7.76
C GLU A 257 -23.35 20.63 -8.63
N ARG A 258 -22.13 20.08 -8.68
CA ARG A 258 -21.06 20.54 -9.55
C ARG A 258 -21.45 20.47 -11.03
N ILE A 259 -21.99 19.34 -11.48
CA ILE A 259 -22.51 19.16 -12.84
C ILE A 259 -23.63 20.17 -13.13
N ALA A 260 -24.55 20.40 -12.18
CA ALA A 260 -25.61 21.37 -12.34
C ALA A 260 -25.05 22.80 -12.49
N ALA A 261 -24.02 23.15 -11.71
CA ALA A 261 -23.33 24.42 -11.78
C ALA A 261 -22.57 24.61 -13.12
N ASP A 262 -21.98 23.56 -13.67
CA ASP A 262 -21.22 23.59 -14.93
C ASP A 262 -22.11 23.56 -16.19
N ARG A 263 -23.40 23.22 -16.04
CA ARG A 263 -24.35 23.08 -17.15
C ARG A 263 -24.40 24.29 -18.10
N PRO A 264 -24.45 25.56 -17.64
CA PRO A 264 -24.47 26.72 -18.54
C PRO A 264 -23.19 26.84 -19.37
N LEU A 265 -22.03 26.51 -18.77
CA LEU A 265 -20.75 26.51 -19.47
C LEU A 265 -20.71 25.40 -20.52
N HIS A 266 -21.15 24.18 -20.18
CA HIS A 266 -21.23 23.06 -21.11
C HIS A 266 -22.15 23.41 -22.31
N ALA A 267 -23.33 23.99 -22.06
CA ALA A 267 -24.24 24.42 -23.12
C ALA A 267 -23.59 25.45 -24.06
N LYS A 268 -22.86 26.43 -23.51
CA LYS A 268 -22.13 27.43 -24.30
C LYS A 268 -21.00 26.81 -25.13
N LEU A 269 -20.23 25.89 -24.55
CA LEU A 269 -19.13 25.21 -25.24
C LEU A 269 -19.65 24.30 -26.36
N PHE A 270 -20.64 23.47 -26.09
CA PHE A 270 -21.20 22.55 -27.08
C PHE A 270 -22.01 23.26 -28.16
N GLY A 271 -22.70 24.37 -27.82
CA GLY A 271 -23.40 25.23 -28.78
C GLY A 271 -22.47 26.05 -29.69
N SER A 272 -21.18 26.18 -29.35
CA SER A 272 -20.21 26.94 -30.16
C SER A 272 -19.81 26.28 -31.48
N GLY A 273 -20.13 24.99 -31.66
CA GLY A 273 -19.73 24.19 -32.82
C GLY A 273 -18.24 23.78 -32.84
N ARG A 274 -17.42 24.27 -31.90
CA ARG A 274 -15.96 23.98 -31.84
C ARG A 274 -15.63 22.55 -31.38
N PHE A 275 -16.50 21.94 -30.57
CA PHE A 275 -16.27 20.62 -29.96
C PHE A 275 -17.19 19.54 -30.55
N ARG A 276 -17.35 19.52 -31.88
CA ARG A 276 -18.37 18.71 -32.57
C ARG A 276 -18.35 17.23 -32.18
N ALA A 277 -17.18 16.59 -32.18
CA ALA A 277 -17.07 15.16 -31.87
C ALA A 277 -17.53 14.85 -30.44
N LEU A 278 -17.10 15.65 -29.47
CA LEU A 278 -17.52 15.49 -28.07
C LEU A 278 -19.01 15.78 -27.89
N SER A 279 -19.51 16.88 -28.48
CA SER A 279 -20.94 17.22 -28.43
C SER A 279 -21.83 16.13 -29.03
N ALA A 280 -21.37 15.43 -30.07
CA ALA A 280 -22.12 14.34 -30.69
C ALA A 280 -22.14 13.05 -29.87
N SER A 281 -21.14 12.85 -29.01
CA SER A 281 -21.03 11.66 -28.15
C SER A 281 -21.79 11.79 -26.83
N VAL A 282 -22.17 13.01 -26.42
CA VAL A 282 -22.92 13.25 -25.18
C VAL A 282 -24.42 13.23 -25.49
N PRO A 283 -25.19 12.29 -24.92
CA PRO A 283 -26.64 12.27 -25.11
C PRO A 283 -27.29 13.58 -24.66
N PRO A 284 -28.33 14.08 -25.36
CA PRO A 284 -29.08 15.24 -24.92
C PRO A 284 -29.62 15.04 -23.49
N GLY A 285 -29.29 15.94 -22.57
CA GLY A 285 -29.74 15.87 -21.17
C GLY A 285 -28.92 14.95 -20.26
N ALA A 286 -27.80 14.38 -20.73
CA ALA A 286 -26.91 13.61 -19.88
C ALA A 286 -26.40 14.44 -18.68
N THR A 287 -26.56 13.90 -17.48
CA THR A 287 -26.09 14.50 -16.22
C THR A 287 -24.71 14.02 -15.81
N THR A 288 -24.12 13.07 -16.53
CA THR A 288 -22.73 12.61 -16.38
C THR A 288 -22.20 12.28 -17.76
N LEU A 289 -20.89 12.37 -17.97
CA LEU A 289 -20.29 11.99 -19.26
C LEU A 289 -20.24 10.48 -19.44
N THR A 290 -20.09 9.69 -18.37
CA THR A 290 -20.02 8.22 -18.39
C THR A 290 -20.28 7.67 -16.97
N ASP A 291 -20.89 6.49 -16.86
CA ASP A 291 -20.92 5.72 -15.63
C ASP A 291 -19.60 4.96 -15.42
N LEU A 292 -19.07 4.95 -14.19
CA LEU A 292 -17.75 4.36 -13.93
C LEU A 292 -17.74 2.84 -14.06
N ASP A 293 -18.84 2.17 -13.72
CA ASP A 293 -18.94 0.70 -13.88
C ASP A 293 -19.01 0.32 -15.36
N GLU A 294 -19.77 1.08 -16.16
CA GLU A 294 -19.78 0.91 -17.62
C GLU A 294 -18.40 1.17 -18.24
N LEU A 295 -17.69 2.20 -17.81
CA LEU A 295 -16.35 2.53 -18.30
C LEU A 295 -15.33 1.44 -17.95
N PHE A 296 -15.42 0.89 -16.75
CA PHE A 296 -14.61 -0.23 -16.29
C PHE A 296 -14.88 -1.50 -17.11
N GLU A 297 -16.13 -1.93 -17.28
CA GLU A 297 -16.45 -3.12 -18.07
C GLU A 297 -16.14 -2.94 -19.57
N PHE A 298 -16.26 -1.71 -20.08
CA PHE A 298 -15.86 -1.39 -21.45
C PHE A 298 -14.36 -1.59 -21.65
N GLY A 299 -13.51 -0.93 -20.86
CA GLY A 299 -12.06 -1.02 -21.07
C GLY A 299 -11.46 -2.35 -20.63
N LEU A 300 -12.03 -3.04 -19.61
CA LEU A 300 -11.61 -4.38 -19.23
C LEU A 300 -11.71 -5.35 -20.41
N ARG A 301 -12.85 -5.36 -21.11
CA ARG A 301 -13.03 -6.20 -22.31
C ARG A 301 -11.95 -5.92 -23.36
N HIS A 302 -11.68 -4.65 -23.64
CA HIS A 302 -10.70 -4.26 -24.66
C HIS A 302 -9.26 -4.59 -24.25
N GLN A 303 -8.91 -4.44 -22.98
CA GLN A 303 -7.60 -4.86 -22.46
C GLN A 303 -7.41 -6.36 -22.63
N LEU A 304 -8.41 -7.16 -22.24
CA LEU A 304 -8.36 -8.61 -22.38
C LEU A 304 -8.34 -9.05 -23.86
N ASP A 305 -9.03 -8.35 -24.76
CA ASP A 305 -8.98 -8.63 -26.20
C ASP A 305 -7.60 -8.31 -26.79
N GLY A 306 -6.98 -7.21 -26.35
CA GLY A 306 -5.59 -6.87 -26.69
C GLY A 306 -4.60 -7.93 -26.21
N ILE A 307 -4.76 -8.43 -24.98
CA ILE A 307 -3.95 -9.52 -24.43
C ILE A 307 -4.15 -10.80 -25.25
N ALA A 308 -5.39 -11.13 -25.63
CA ALA A 308 -5.66 -12.31 -26.45
C ALA A 308 -4.94 -12.25 -27.81
N VAL A 309 -4.89 -11.07 -28.44
CA VAL A 309 -4.15 -10.85 -29.69
C VAL A 309 -2.65 -11.00 -29.45
N MET A 310 -2.11 -10.45 -28.36
CA MET A 310 -0.69 -10.60 -27.99
C MET A 310 -0.32 -12.07 -27.78
N LEU A 311 -1.13 -12.82 -27.04
CA LEU A 311 -0.95 -14.26 -26.80
C LEU A 311 -1.04 -15.08 -28.09
N SER A 312 -1.96 -14.73 -29.01
CA SER A 312 -2.07 -15.41 -30.31
C SER A 312 -0.85 -15.23 -31.21
N ARG A 313 -0.08 -14.16 -30.99
CA ARG A 313 1.16 -13.84 -31.71
C ARG A 313 2.41 -14.32 -30.99
N ALA A 314 2.28 -14.73 -29.73
CA ALA A 314 3.40 -15.27 -28.97
C ALA A 314 3.88 -16.55 -29.66
N PRO A 315 5.19 -16.71 -29.89
CA PRO A 315 5.69 -17.95 -30.46
C PRO A 315 5.26 -19.10 -29.55
N CYS A 316 4.67 -20.15 -30.13
CA CYS A 316 4.48 -21.41 -29.42
C CYS A 316 5.80 -21.78 -28.75
N PRO A 317 5.81 -22.25 -27.50
CA PRO A 317 7.03 -22.72 -26.87
C PRO A 317 7.60 -23.90 -27.68
N SER A 318 8.47 -23.58 -28.63
CA SER A 318 9.27 -24.53 -29.39
C SER A 318 10.41 -24.96 -28.49
N GLY A 319 10.26 -26.10 -27.79
CA GLY A 319 11.32 -26.57 -26.91
C GLY A 319 11.03 -27.80 -26.07
N ALA A 320 10.41 -28.84 -26.62
CA ALA A 320 10.75 -30.21 -26.22
C ALA A 320 11.39 -30.86 -27.45
N ILE A 321 12.68 -30.58 -27.67
CA ILE A 321 13.51 -31.37 -28.58
C ILE A 321 13.87 -32.65 -27.82
N PRO A 322 13.48 -33.86 -28.26
CA PRO A 322 14.05 -35.08 -27.71
C PRO A 322 15.53 -35.09 -28.07
N ASP A 323 16.35 -35.33 -27.05
CA ASP A 323 17.80 -35.46 -27.10
C ASP A 323 18.23 -36.38 -28.26
N ALA A 324 18.68 -35.77 -29.37
CA ALA A 324 19.34 -36.46 -30.46
C ALA A 324 20.85 -36.20 -30.29
N GLY A 325 21.49 -37.03 -29.46
CA GLY A 325 22.86 -36.79 -29.05
C GLY A 325 23.54 -37.96 -28.34
N ASP A 326 23.45 -39.19 -28.86
CA ASP A 326 24.56 -40.14 -28.70
C ASP A 326 24.89 -40.84 -30.01
N THR A 327 25.66 -40.15 -30.85
CA THR A 327 26.47 -40.77 -31.90
C THR A 327 27.86 -40.14 -31.88
N GLY A 328 28.82 -40.90 -31.36
CA GLY A 328 30.26 -40.76 -31.57
C GLY A 328 31.00 -41.50 -30.46
N GLY A 329 31.58 -42.70 -30.64
CA GLY A 329 32.30 -43.24 -31.78
C GLY A 329 33.77 -43.43 -31.38
N GLY A 330 34.26 -44.67 -31.32
CA GLY A 330 35.69 -44.98 -31.34
C GLY A 330 36.16 -46.12 -30.42
N GLY A 331 36.54 -47.26 -31.01
CA GLY A 331 37.24 -48.33 -30.30
C GLY A 331 37.38 -49.65 -31.08
N LEU A 332 38.08 -49.65 -32.22
CA LEU A 332 38.62 -50.89 -32.81
C LEU A 332 39.71 -51.48 -31.90
N ALA A 333 39.67 -52.80 -31.63
CA ALA A 333 40.69 -53.75 -32.10
C ALA A 333 40.64 -55.15 -31.43
N ARG A 334 40.82 -56.18 -32.30
CA ARG A 334 41.42 -57.53 -32.11
C ARG A 334 40.61 -58.71 -31.54
N GLN A 335 40.12 -59.52 -32.48
CA GLN A 335 40.65 -60.85 -32.88
C GLN A 335 40.95 -61.87 -31.75
N GLY A 336 40.20 -62.98 -31.78
CA GLY A 336 40.48 -64.24 -31.07
C GLY A 336 39.61 -65.37 -31.62
N ASP A 337 40.25 -66.29 -32.33
CA ASP A 337 39.74 -67.41 -33.12
C ASP A 337 39.30 -68.63 -32.27
N ALA A 338 38.62 -69.57 -32.93
CA ALA A 338 38.56 -71.02 -32.70
C ALA A 338 37.42 -71.65 -31.87
N SER A 339 36.39 -72.08 -32.62
CA SER A 339 36.09 -73.51 -32.86
C SER A 339 35.08 -74.29 -31.98
N ARG A 340 34.41 -75.23 -32.68
CA ARG A 340 33.52 -76.34 -32.29
C ARG A 340 32.03 -75.96 -32.14
N GLY A 341 31.06 -76.57 -32.81
CA GLY A 341 31.03 -77.74 -33.68
C GLY A 341 29.68 -78.47 -33.53
N ARG A 342 29.21 -79.06 -34.64
CA ARG A 342 28.11 -80.04 -34.83
C ARG A 342 26.66 -79.56 -34.94
N SER A 343 26.08 -79.86 -36.09
CA SER A 343 24.91 -80.75 -36.24
C SER A 343 24.87 -81.30 -37.68
N PRO A 344 24.08 -82.35 -37.93
CA PRO A 344 24.47 -83.77 -38.07
C PRO A 344 25.12 -84.15 -39.41
#